data_AF-A0A9D0M5Y4-F1
#
_entry.id   AF-A0A9D0M5Y4-F1
#
_cell.length_a   1.000
_cell.length_b   1.000
_cell.length_c   1.000
_cell.angle_alpha   90.00
_cell.angle_beta   90.00
_cell.angle_gamma   90.00
#
_symmetry.space_group_name_H-M   'P 1'
#
loop_
_entity.id
_entity.type
_entity.pdbx_description
1 polymer ?
#
loop_
_entity_poly.entity_id
_entity_poly.type
_entity_poly.pdbx_seq_one_letter_code
_entity_poly.pdbx_strand_id
1 'polypeptide(L)'
;MDGIILKNLVEQLAREITGKVVRSVSFYGKSLVFSTEKGDLAFHLGGQDPWIQFAPSAGYKEKQSSYPFFSYIKKNMGKGRIKEFILPGQDRVISLTLLSLQALGMTEMTLVVEMITGKVNAFVLSGGQVEQMWKPDKTGRALEPGDAYLLPRQAPGAREPDVKHPVSYLIPGHLREEMRRQGIPPEEEGVFAERLLENPRFYIIKKGERHLLTMLPYSGTLVVEEFADVIEAVNA
;
A
#
# COMPACT_ATOMS: atom_id res chain seq x y z
N MET A 1 7.62 3.59 -2.63
CA MET A 1 7.18 3.85 -1.25
C MET A 1 7.81 2.85 -0.29
N ASP A 2 8.32 3.32 0.86
CA ASP A 2 8.85 2.54 1.99
C ASP A 2 7.72 1.77 2.69
N GLY A 3 7.97 0.55 3.18
CA GLY A 3 6.97 -0.26 3.86
C GLY A 3 6.52 0.28 5.21
N ILE A 4 7.39 0.92 5.98
CA ILE A 4 7.05 1.53 7.27
C ILE A 4 6.23 2.80 7.05
N ILE A 5 6.65 3.65 6.10
CA ILE A 5 5.85 4.82 5.70
C ILE A 5 4.48 4.36 5.19
N LEU A 6 4.44 3.29 4.40
CA LEU A 6 3.19 2.73 3.90
C LEU A 6 2.29 2.23 5.05
N LYS A 7 2.85 1.60 6.08
CA LYS A 7 2.09 1.16 7.26
C LYS A 7 1.44 2.33 7.98
N ASN A 8 2.20 3.37 8.29
CA ASN A 8 1.67 4.60 8.92
C ASN A 8 0.58 5.23 8.06
N LEU A 9 0.81 5.36 6.76
CA LEU A 9 -0.17 5.90 5.82
C LEU A 9 -1.46 5.07 5.81
N VAL A 10 -1.36 3.74 5.70
CA VAL A 10 -2.54 2.86 5.69
C VAL A 10 -3.31 2.96 7.00
N GLU A 11 -2.64 2.99 8.15
CA GLU A 11 -3.29 3.09 9.46
C GLU A 11 -4.02 4.43 9.65
N GLN A 12 -3.43 5.54 9.18
CA GLN A 12 -4.08 6.85 9.17
C GLN A 12 -5.31 6.83 8.25
N LEU A 13 -5.13 6.40 6.99
CA LEU A 13 -6.22 6.32 6.01
C LEU A 13 -7.36 5.42 6.48
N ALA A 14 -7.05 4.28 7.12
CA ALA A 14 -8.03 3.34 7.62
C ALA A 14 -9.00 3.99 8.61
N ARG A 15 -8.50 4.86 9.51
CA ARG A 15 -9.34 5.61 10.47
C ARG A 15 -10.30 6.57 9.77
N GLU A 16 -9.91 7.10 8.62
CA GLU A 16 -10.72 8.06 7.87
C GLU A 16 -11.78 7.42 6.98
N ILE A 17 -11.44 6.29 6.34
CA ILE A 17 -12.26 5.68 5.27
C ILE A 17 -13.08 4.47 5.73
N THR A 18 -12.75 3.85 6.86
CA THR A 18 -13.50 2.67 7.35
C THR A 18 -14.94 3.05 7.67
N GLY A 19 -15.89 2.19 7.27
CA GLY A 19 -17.33 2.43 7.38
C GLY A 19 -17.90 3.37 6.32
N LYS A 20 -17.06 4.02 5.51
CA LYS A 20 -17.52 4.95 4.47
C LYS A 20 -18.03 4.22 3.24
N VAL A 21 -18.93 4.88 2.52
CA VAL A 21 -19.46 4.36 1.25
C VAL A 21 -18.59 4.85 0.10
N VAL A 22 -18.17 3.93 -0.76
CA VAL A 22 -17.52 4.24 -2.04
C VAL A 22 -18.58 4.80 -2.99
N ARG A 23 -18.53 6.07 -3.33
CA ARG A 23 -19.50 6.73 -4.23
C ARG A 23 -19.32 6.25 -5.67
N SER A 24 -18.08 6.13 -6.09
CA SER A 24 -17.70 5.68 -7.42
C SER A 24 -16.31 5.06 -7.40
N VAL A 25 -16.08 4.18 -8.38
CA VAL A 25 -14.74 3.71 -8.72
C VAL A 25 -14.46 4.15 -10.15
N SER A 26 -13.32 4.80 -10.34
CA SER A 26 -12.82 5.21 -11.64
C SER A 26 -11.39 4.73 -11.82
N PHE A 27 -10.90 4.82 -13.06
CA PHE A 27 -9.53 4.45 -13.35
C PHE A 27 -8.91 5.37 -14.40
N TYR A 28 -7.61 5.62 -14.24
CA TYR A 28 -6.85 6.57 -15.04
C TYR A 28 -5.48 5.96 -15.39
N GLY A 29 -5.35 5.46 -16.61
CA GLY A 29 -4.16 4.72 -17.02
C GLY A 29 -3.98 3.45 -16.18
N LYS A 30 -2.99 3.45 -15.28
CA LYS A 30 -2.71 2.34 -14.33
C LYS A 30 -3.10 2.69 -12.89
N SER A 31 -3.86 3.76 -12.68
CA SER A 31 -4.37 4.16 -11.37
C SER A 31 -5.82 3.74 -11.19
N LEU A 32 -6.13 3.16 -10.05
CA LEU A 32 -7.49 2.85 -9.58
C LEU A 32 -7.87 3.87 -8.51
N VAL A 33 -9.07 4.45 -8.61
CA VAL A 33 -9.50 5.53 -7.71
C VAL A 33 -10.84 5.19 -7.08
N PHE A 34 -10.87 5.18 -5.75
CA PHE A 34 -12.07 5.00 -4.94
C PHE A 34 -12.51 6.36 -4.40
N SER A 35 -13.60 6.89 -4.92
CA SER A 35 -14.17 8.15 -4.46
C SER A 35 -15.02 7.93 -3.22
N THR A 36 -14.72 8.65 -2.15
CA THR A 36 -15.49 8.64 -0.90
C THR A 36 -15.98 10.04 -0.56
N GLU A 37 -16.74 10.17 0.52
CA GLU A 37 -17.11 11.48 1.07
C GLU A 37 -15.95 12.28 1.67
N LYS A 38 -14.81 11.62 1.95
CA LYS A 38 -13.60 12.25 2.50
C LYS A 38 -12.57 12.65 1.45
N GLY A 39 -12.80 12.26 0.19
CA GLY A 39 -11.87 12.45 -0.91
C GLY A 39 -11.68 11.18 -1.71
N ASP A 40 -10.83 11.25 -2.73
CA ASP A 40 -10.58 10.11 -3.60
C ASP A 40 -9.26 9.44 -3.24
N LEU A 41 -9.34 8.16 -2.88
CA LEU A 41 -8.19 7.33 -2.59
C LEU A 41 -7.71 6.67 -3.88
N ALA A 42 -6.50 7.01 -4.30
CA ALA A 42 -5.91 6.52 -5.54
C ALA A 42 -4.79 5.51 -5.28
N PHE A 43 -4.85 4.37 -5.97
CA PHE A 43 -3.83 3.34 -6.03
C PHE A 43 -3.19 3.37 -7.41
N HIS A 44 -1.93 3.79 -7.52
CA HIS A 44 -1.18 3.69 -8.77
C HIS A 44 -0.41 2.40 -8.83
N LEU A 45 -0.78 1.56 -9.80
CA LEU A 45 -0.17 0.25 -10.00
C LEU A 45 0.97 0.30 -11.05
N GLY A 46 1.15 1.43 -11.73
CA GLY A 46 2.11 1.58 -12.82
C GLY A 46 3.54 1.86 -12.40
N GLY A 47 4.47 1.58 -13.34
CA GLY A 47 5.86 2.01 -13.25
C GLY A 47 6.72 1.20 -12.27
N GLN A 48 7.89 1.74 -11.95
CA GLN A 48 8.80 1.18 -10.93
C GLN A 48 8.42 1.63 -9.51
N ASP A 49 7.61 2.69 -9.39
CA ASP A 49 7.28 3.37 -8.14
C ASP A 49 5.76 3.40 -7.92
N PRO A 50 5.15 2.27 -7.51
CA PRO A 50 3.75 2.28 -7.12
C PRO A 50 3.54 3.19 -5.91
N TRP A 51 2.39 3.85 -5.87
CA TRP A 51 2.02 4.75 -4.79
C TRP A 51 0.53 4.67 -4.45
N ILE A 52 0.21 5.11 -3.24
CA ILE A 52 -1.16 5.32 -2.76
C ILE A 52 -1.23 6.74 -2.17
N GLN A 53 -2.29 7.47 -2.47
CA GLN A 53 -2.50 8.82 -1.94
C GLN A 53 -3.97 9.22 -2.02
N PHE A 54 -4.38 10.21 -1.21
CA PHE A 54 -5.54 11.02 -1.56
C PHE A 54 -5.19 11.90 -2.76
N ALA A 55 -5.95 11.79 -3.84
CA ALA A 55 -5.77 12.62 -5.03
C ALA A 55 -7.12 13.22 -5.40
N PRO A 56 -7.24 14.54 -5.64
CA PRO A 56 -8.47 15.09 -6.19
C PRO A 56 -8.76 14.44 -7.55
N SER A 57 -9.91 13.78 -7.68
CA SER A 57 -10.38 13.21 -8.96
C SER A 57 -10.65 14.28 -10.02
N ALA A 58 -10.73 15.55 -9.61
CA ALA A 58 -11.10 16.73 -10.40
C ALA A 58 -10.19 17.06 -11.61
N GLY A 59 -9.09 16.33 -11.83
CA GLY A 59 -8.19 16.57 -12.98
C GLY A 59 -8.02 15.40 -13.96
N TYR A 60 -8.48 14.19 -13.62
CA TYR A 60 -8.18 13.02 -14.44
C TYR A 60 -9.36 12.70 -15.38
N LYS A 61 -9.10 12.68 -16.69
CA LYS A 61 -10.09 12.22 -17.70
C LYS A 61 -10.15 10.69 -17.68
N GLU A 62 -11.32 10.14 -17.39
CA GLU A 62 -11.53 8.69 -17.39
C GLU A 62 -11.20 8.16 -18.78
N LYS A 63 -10.34 7.14 -18.85
CA LYS A 63 -10.03 6.45 -20.10
C LYS A 63 -10.80 5.14 -20.11
N GLN A 64 -11.00 4.54 -21.28
CA GLN A 64 -11.34 3.12 -21.31
C GLN A 64 -10.07 2.31 -21.01
N SER A 65 -10.20 1.25 -20.20
CA SER A 65 -9.10 0.34 -19.91
C SER A 65 -9.32 -0.94 -20.69
N SER A 66 -8.26 -1.43 -21.30
CA SER A 66 -8.25 -2.74 -21.95
C SER A 66 -8.19 -3.90 -20.95
N TYR A 67 -7.93 -3.64 -19.67
CA TYR A 67 -7.82 -4.70 -18.67
C TYR A 67 -9.19 -4.98 -18.03
N PRO A 68 -9.72 -6.23 -18.17
CA PRO A 68 -10.99 -6.64 -17.55
C PRO A 68 -11.06 -6.39 -16.05
N PHE A 69 -9.91 -6.47 -15.38
CA PHE A 69 -9.72 -6.16 -13.96
C PHE A 69 -10.37 -4.85 -13.51
N PHE A 70 -10.12 -3.72 -14.19
CA PHE A 70 -10.67 -2.43 -13.75
C PHE A 70 -12.18 -2.34 -13.95
N SER A 71 -12.68 -2.90 -15.06
CA SER A 71 -14.12 -2.99 -15.33
C SER A 71 -14.83 -3.85 -14.29
N TYR A 72 -14.20 -4.96 -13.85
CA TYR A 72 -14.72 -5.82 -12.80
C TYR A 72 -14.81 -5.09 -11.46
N ILE A 73 -13.75 -4.39 -11.03
CA ILE A 73 -13.77 -3.61 -9.78
C ILE A 73 -14.85 -2.53 -9.86
N LYS A 74 -14.93 -1.77 -10.96
CA LYS A 74 -15.92 -0.71 -11.13
C LYS A 74 -17.35 -1.24 -10.97
N LYS A 75 -17.62 -2.42 -11.55
CA LYS A 75 -18.94 -3.08 -11.46
C LYS A 75 -19.24 -3.62 -10.06
N ASN A 76 -18.27 -4.29 -9.43
CA ASN A 76 -18.54 -5.13 -8.25
C ASN A 76 -18.16 -4.47 -6.92
N MET A 77 -17.35 -3.40 -6.92
CA MET A 77 -16.87 -2.73 -5.70
C MET A 77 -17.37 -1.28 -5.58
N GLY A 78 -17.96 -0.72 -6.65
CA GLY A 78 -18.63 0.58 -6.58
C GLY A 78 -19.87 0.54 -5.69
N LYS A 79 -20.15 1.63 -4.97
CA LYS A 79 -21.26 1.75 -4.02
C LYS A 79 -21.17 0.83 -2.79
N GLY A 80 -20.08 0.08 -2.65
CA GLY A 80 -19.81 -0.74 -1.47
C GLY A 80 -19.47 0.10 -0.24
N ARG A 81 -19.68 -0.46 0.95
CA ARG A 81 -19.24 0.12 2.22
C ARG A 81 -17.88 -0.48 2.60
N ILE A 82 -16.90 0.37 2.85
CA ILE A 82 -15.56 -0.05 3.30
C ILE A 82 -15.70 -0.69 4.67
N LYS A 83 -15.35 -1.98 4.75
CA LYS A 83 -15.34 -2.77 5.99
C LYS A 83 -13.99 -2.66 6.67
N GLU A 84 -12.93 -2.77 5.89
CA GLU A 84 -11.57 -2.84 6.41
C GLU A 84 -10.57 -2.27 5.38
N PHE A 85 -9.55 -1.59 5.88
CA PHE A 85 -8.41 -1.14 5.09
C PHE A 85 -7.13 -1.36 5.89
N ILE A 86 -6.31 -2.32 5.46
CA ILE A 86 -5.17 -2.81 6.24
C ILE A 86 -3.94 -3.06 5.36
N LEU A 87 -2.78 -3.16 6.00
CA LEU A 87 -1.56 -3.68 5.41
C LEU A 87 -1.35 -5.09 5.98
N PRO A 88 -1.86 -6.15 5.32
CA PRO A 88 -1.76 -7.50 5.87
C PRO A 88 -0.31 -7.98 5.94
N GLY A 89 0.07 -8.45 7.14
CA GLY A 89 1.36 -9.08 7.37
C GLY A 89 2.54 -8.11 7.35
N GLN A 90 3.61 -8.52 6.68
CA GLN A 90 4.94 -7.95 6.84
C GLN A 90 5.58 -7.51 5.51
N ASP A 91 4.75 -7.38 4.48
CA ASP A 91 5.13 -6.95 3.14
C ASP A 91 4.41 -5.66 2.76
N ARG A 92 4.86 -5.05 1.67
CA ARG A 92 4.18 -3.91 1.04
C ARG A 92 2.93 -4.39 0.28
N VAL A 93 2.00 -5.01 1.00
CA VAL A 93 0.72 -5.50 0.48
C VAL A 93 -0.38 -4.75 1.22
N ILE A 94 -1.34 -4.20 0.49
CA ILE A 94 -2.49 -3.48 1.04
C ILE A 94 -3.74 -4.27 0.73
N SER A 95 -4.68 -4.32 1.67
CA SER A 95 -6.01 -4.92 1.49
C SER A 95 -7.09 -3.88 1.77
N LEU A 96 -8.02 -3.73 0.82
CA LEU A 96 -9.24 -2.94 0.96
C LEU A 96 -10.44 -3.87 0.81
N THR A 97 -11.11 -4.15 1.92
CA THR A 97 -12.30 -5.00 1.97
C THR A 97 -13.55 -4.14 2.06
N LEU A 98 -14.53 -4.45 1.23
CA LEU A 98 -15.81 -3.76 1.21
C LEU A 98 -16.98 -4.71 1.06
N LEU A 99 -18.07 -4.34 1.72
CA LEU A 99 -19.36 -5.00 1.62
C LEU A 99 -20.10 -4.38 0.45
N SER A 100 -20.27 -5.13 -0.62
CA SER A 100 -20.90 -4.68 -1.86
C SER A 100 -22.27 -5.33 -2.04
N LEU A 101 -23.27 -4.55 -2.41
CA LEU A 101 -24.58 -5.07 -2.77
C LEU A 101 -24.55 -5.56 -4.21
N GLN A 102 -24.61 -6.87 -4.39
CA GLN A 102 -24.71 -7.54 -5.68
C GLN A 102 -26.13 -8.08 -5.89
N ALA A 103 -26.40 -8.61 -7.09
CA ALA A 103 -27.72 -9.13 -7.46
C ALA A 103 -28.22 -10.24 -6.52
N LEU A 104 -27.30 -11.03 -5.95
CA LEU A 104 -27.61 -12.15 -5.06
C LEU A 104 -27.58 -11.78 -3.57
N GLY A 105 -27.36 -10.50 -3.25
CA GLY A 105 -27.27 -10.00 -1.88
C GLY A 105 -25.95 -9.30 -1.58
N MET A 106 -25.64 -9.18 -0.29
CA MET A 106 -24.40 -8.54 0.18
C MET A 106 -23.23 -9.53 0.05
N THR A 107 -22.22 -9.15 -0.72
CA THR A 107 -20.99 -9.92 -0.93
C THR A 107 -19.80 -9.15 -0.38
N GLU A 108 -18.91 -9.84 0.32
CA GLU A 108 -17.64 -9.28 0.77
C GLU A 108 -16.59 -9.41 -0.34
N MET A 109 -16.11 -8.28 -0.82
CA MET A 109 -15.09 -8.20 -1.88
C MET A 109 -13.84 -7.54 -1.32
N THR A 110 -12.68 -8.11 -1.61
CA THR A 110 -11.40 -7.59 -1.14
C THR A 110 -10.49 -7.27 -2.31
N LEU A 111 -10.00 -6.03 -2.38
CA LEU A 111 -8.92 -5.65 -3.28
C LEU A 111 -7.60 -5.80 -2.54
N VAL A 112 -6.72 -6.67 -3.04
CA VAL A 112 -5.34 -6.78 -2.58
C VAL A 112 -4.43 -6.09 -3.58
N VAL A 113 -3.55 -5.20 -3.10
CA VAL A 113 -2.56 -4.49 -3.92
C VAL A 113 -1.16 -4.82 -3.40
N GLU A 114 -0.37 -5.51 -4.20
CA GLU A 114 1.03 -5.81 -3.90
C GLU A 114 1.90 -4.67 -4.44
N MET A 115 2.41 -3.81 -3.57
CA MET A 115 3.30 -2.67 -3.89
C MET A 115 4.78 -3.04 -3.78
N ILE A 116 5.13 -4.22 -4.30
CA ILE A 116 6.51 -4.71 -4.31
C ILE A 116 7.20 -4.20 -5.57
N THR A 117 8.30 -3.46 -5.40
CA THR A 117 9.13 -2.93 -6.50
C THR A 117 9.45 -4.02 -7.52
N GLY A 118 9.15 -3.77 -8.80
CA GLY A 118 9.35 -4.73 -9.89
C GLY A 118 8.34 -5.89 -9.96
N LYS A 119 7.52 -6.09 -8.92
CA LYS A 119 6.52 -7.18 -8.82
C LYS A 119 5.11 -6.66 -8.55
N VAL A 120 4.82 -5.39 -8.84
CA VAL A 120 3.53 -4.75 -8.53
C VAL A 120 2.36 -5.50 -9.15
N ASN A 121 1.41 -5.97 -8.35
CA ASN A 121 0.20 -6.64 -8.84
C ASN A 121 -1.02 -6.25 -8.01
N ALA A 122 -2.21 -6.57 -8.48
CA ALA A 122 -3.43 -6.41 -7.73
C ALA A 122 -4.40 -7.55 -8.01
N PHE A 123 -5.15 -7.94 -7.00
CA PHE A 123 -6.09 -9.07 -7.00
C PHE A 123 -7.42 -8.61 -6.43
N VAL A 124 -8.51 -9.12 -6.97
CA VAL A 124 -9.83 -9.02 -6.35
C VAL A 124 -10.19 -10.39 -5.82
N LEU A 125 -10.60 -10.44 -4.56
CA LEU A 125 -10.97 -11.66 -3.86
C LEU A 125 -12.45 -11.63 -3.47
N SER A 126 -13.07 -12.80 -3.48
CA SER A 126 -14.40 -13.08 -2.91
C SER A 126 -14.31 -14.36 -2.10
N GLY A 127 -14.77 -14.37 -0.85
CA GLY A 127 -14.65 -15.54 0.03
C GLY A 127 -13.20 -16.03 0.23
N GLY A 128 -12.20 -15.15 0.08
CA GLY A 128 -10.77 -15.51 0.17
C GLY A 128 -10.16 -16.10 -1.11
N GLN A 129 -10.96 -16.34 -2.15
CA GLN A 129 -10.51 -16.85 -3.44
C GLN A 129 -10.30 -15.72 -4.45
N VAL A 130 -9.33 -15.89 -5.34
CA VAL A 130 -9.04 -14.95 -6.42
C VAL A 130 -10.15 -14.99 -7.45
N GLU A 131 -10.81 -13.85 -7.67
CA GLU A 131 -11.83 -13.66 -8.72
C GLU A 131 -11.23 -13.06 -9.99
N GLN A 132 -10.35 -12.08 -9.81
CA GLN A 132 -9.68 -11.34 -10.88
C GLN A 132 -8.29 -10.92 -10.43
N MET A 133 -7.40 -10.72 -11.41
CA MET A 133 -6.06 -10.17 -11.19
C MET A 133 -5.73 -9.16 -12.29
N TRP A 134 -4.93 -8.16 -11.95
CA TRP A 134 -4.57 -7.11 -12.89
C TRP A 134 -3.64 -7.63 -14.00
N LYS A 135 -2.69 -8.48 -13.61
CA LYS A 135 -1.80 -9.21 -14.53
C LYS A 135 -1.60 -10.64 -14.04
N PRO A 136 -1.31 -11.59 -14.95
CA PRO A 136 -0.97 -12.96 -14.57
C PRO A 136 0.10 -12.99 -13.49
N ASP A 137 -0.11 -13.80 -12.46
CA ASP A 137 0.87 -13.96 -11.40
C ASP A 137 2.06 -14.76 -11.90
N LYS A 138 3.21 -14.10 -11.99
CA LYS A 138 4.49 -14.72 -12.41
C LYS A 138 5.40 -15.03 -11.23
N THR A 139 4.87 -14.99 -10.01
CA THR A 139 5.59 -15.40 -8.80
C THR A 139 5.56 -16.92 -8.64
N GLY A 140 6.27 -17.46 -7.64
CA GLY A 140 6.25 -18.89 -7.35
C GLY A 140 4.89 -19.43 -6.88
N ARG A 141 3.92 -18.54 -6.59
CA ARG A 141 2.53 -18.93 -6.26
C ARG A 141 1.71 -19.28 -7.50
N ALA A 142 2.00 -18.63 -8.64
CA ALA A 142 1.30 -18.79 -9.90
C ALA A 142 -0.24 -18.77 -9.77
N LEU A 143 -0.77 -17.81 -8.99
CA LEU A 143 -2.20 -17.74 -8.68
C LEU A 143 -3.08 -17.60 -9.93
N GLU A 144 -4.16 -18.38 -9.98
CA GLU A 144 -5.23 -18.34 -10.99
C GLU A 144 -6.60 -17.99 -10.37
N PRO A 145 -7.60 -17.56 -11.15
CA PRO A 145 -8.96 -17.39 -10.64
C PRO A 145 -9.51 -18.71 -10.06
N GLY A 146 -10.05 -18.65 -8.84
CA GLY A 146 -10.50 -19.79 -8.05
C GLY A 146 -9.53 -20.21 -6.93
N ASP A 147 -8.25 -19.84 -7.05
CA ASP A 147 -7.25 -20.17 -6.04
C ASP A 147 -7.44 -19.36 -4.75
N ALA A 148 -7.06 -19.94 -3.62
CA ALA A 148 -6.93 -19.19 -2.38
C ALA A 148 -5.76 -18.20 -2.49
N TYR A 149 -5.99 -16.94 -2.13
CA TYR A 149 -4.91 -15.96 -2.12
C TYR A 149 -3.91 -16.25 -1.00
N LEU A 150 -2.62 -16.24 -1.34
CA LEU A 150 -1.51 -16.38 -0.41
C LEU A 150 -0.64 -15.13 -0.46
N LEU A 151 -0.23 -14.60 0.68
CA LEU A 151 0.72 -13.49 0.72
C LEU A 151 2.07 -13.90 0.08
N PRO A 152 2.84 -12.96 -0.50
CA PRO A 152 4.11 -13.26 -1.17
C PRO A 152 5.09 -14.08 -0.32
N ARG A 153 5.13 -13.85 1.00
CA ARG A 153 5.98 -14.58 1.96
C ARG A 153 5.37 -15.82 2.59
N GLN A 154 4.11 -16.12 2.29
CA GLN A 154 3.50 -17.40 2.63
C GLN A 154 3.63 -18.41 1.49
N ALA A 155 4.28 -18.01 0.39
CA ALA A 155 4.56 -18.89 -0.73
C ALA A 155 5.53 -20.02 -0.34
N PRO A 156 5.41 -21.22 -0.94
CA PRO A 156 6.36 -22.30 -0.73
C PRO A 156 7.81 -21.85 -0.95
N GLY A 157 8.68 -22.06 0.04
CA GLY A 157 10.10 -21.70 -0.01
C GLY A 157 10.44 -20.27 0.44
N ALA A 158 9.46 -19.48 0.89
CA ALA A 158 9.73 -18.22 1.60
C ALA A 158 10.35 -18.49 2.98
N ARG A 159 11.29 -17.64 3.42
CA ARG A 159 11.78 -17.68 4.80
C ARG A 159 10.64 -17.34 5.74
N GLU A 160 10.45 -18.17 6.77
CA GLU A 160 9.50 -17.84 7.83
C GLU A 160 9.87 -16.50 8.47
N PRO A 161 8.88 -15.63 8.69
CA PRO A 161 9.13 -14.37 9.32
C PRO A 161 9.46 -14.55 10.81
N ASP A 162 10.38 -13.74 11.32
CA ASP A 162 10.56 -13.52 12.74
C ASP A 162 9.27 -12.93 13.32
N VAL A 163 8.57 -13.75 14.09
CA VAL A 163 7.27 -13.43 14.69
C VAL A 163 7.43 -12.39 15.80
N LYS A 164 8.61 -12.25 16.40
CA LYS A 164 8.84 -11.30 17.50
C LYS A 164 8.72 -9.85 17.03
N HIS A 165 9.21 -9.56 15.83
CA HIS A 165 9.22 -8.20 15.29
C HIS A 165 8.74 -8.17 13.83
N PRO A 166 7.42 -8.30 13.60
CA PRO A 166 6.86 -8.42 12.27
C PRO A 166 7.13 -7.20 11.37
N VAL A 167 7.30 -6.03 11.98
CA VAL A 167 7.55 -4.76 11.27
C VAL A 167 8.97 -4.62 10.73
N SER A 168 9.93 -5.41 11.23
CA SER A 168 11.33 -5.38 10.78
C SER A 168 11.49 -5.65 9.28
N TYR A 169 10.53 -6.37 8.70
CA TYR A 169 10.52 -6.72 7.28
C TYR A 169 10.03 -5.61 6.37
N LEU A 170 9.38 -4.60 6.94
CA LEU A 170 8.99 -3.38 6.24
C LEU A 170 10.17 -2.39 6.12
N ILE A 171 11.24 -2.58 6.92
CA ILE A 171 12.44 -1.75 6.87
C ILE A 171 13.10 -1.89 5.48
N PRO A 172 13.29 -0.80 4.71
CA PRO A 172 14.00 -0.86 3.45
C PRO A 172 15.52 -1.01 3.65
N GLY A 173 16.21 -1.50 2.63
CA GLY A 173 17.67 -1.76 2.71
C GLY A 173 18.49 -0.53 3.12
N HIS A 174 18.17 0.65 2.58
CA HIS A 174 18.88 1.89 2.93
C HIS A 174 18.67 2.30 4.40
N LEU A 175 17.49 2.03 4.99
CA LEU A 175 17.25 2.27 6.40
C LEU A 175 18.06 1.29 7.26
N ARG A 176 18.15 0.01 6.86
CA ARG A 176 19.03 -0.97 7.54
C ARG A 176 20.50 -0.55 7.49
N GLU A 177 20.97 -0.04 6.36
CA GLU A 177 22.34 0.46 6.23
C GLU A 177 22.61 1.62 7.20
N GLU A 178 21.68 2.56 7.32
CA GLU A 178 21.80 3.70 8.23
C GLU A 178 21.70 3.27 9.70
N MET A 179 20.81 2.33 10.04
CA MET A 179 20.72 1.75 11.39
C MET A 179 22.05 1.14 11.84
N ARG A 180 22.70 0.37 10.97
CA ARG A 180 24.03 -0.22 11.25
C ARG A 180 25.09 0.85 11.48
N ARG A 181 25.05 1.96 10.73
CA ARG A 181 25.99 3.09 10.93
C ARG A 181 25.77 3.76 12.29
N GLN A 182 24.53 3.80 12.76
CA GLN A 182 24.17 4.31 14.08
C GLN A 182 24.42 3.31 15.21
N GLY A 183 25.04 2.15 14.89
CA GLY A 183 25.40 1.13 15.87
C GLY A 183 24.24 0.24 16.32
N ILE A 184 23.12 0.25 15.60
CA ILE A 184 21.97 -0.62 15.90
C ILE A 184 22.23 -2.01 15.29
N PRO A 185 22.35 -3.07 16.10
CA PRO A 185 22.61 -4.40 15.59
C PRO A 185 21.32 -5.06 15.04
N PRO A 186 21.43 -6.11 14.20
CA PRO A 186 20.27 -6.75 13.56
C PRO A 186 19.17 -7.23 14.51
N GLU A 187 19.55 -7.69 15.70
CA GLU A 187 18.63 -8.15 16.76
C GLU A 187 17.78 -7.02 17.36
N GLU A 188 18.20 -5.76 17.22
CA GLU A 188 17.45 -4.58 17.67
C GLU A 188 16.67 -3.92 16.53
N GLU A 189 16.76 -4.41 15.28
CA GLU A 189 16.06 -3.82 14.12
C GLU A 189 14.54 -3.72 14.36
N GLY A 190 13.98 -4.75 14.98
CA GLY A 190 12.56 -4.85 15.30
C GLY A 190 12.08 -3.78 16.28
N VAL A 191 12.74 -3.69 17.43
CA VAL A 191 12.46 -2.70 18.48
C VAL A 191 12.62 -1.28 17.93
N PHE A 192 13.64 -1.05 17.10
CA PHE A 192 13.84 0.25 16.47
C PHE A 192 12.69 0.61 15.51
N ALA A 193 12.24 -0.34 14.68
CA ALA A 193 11.13 -0.12 13.76
C ALA A 193 9.80 0.12 14.49
N GLU A 194 9.55 -0.59 15.60
CA GLU A 194 8.38 -0.34 16.46
C GLU A 194 8.41 1.07 17.03
N ARG A 195 9.55 1.50 17.58
CA ARG A 195 9.73 2.86 18.11
C ARG A 195 9.53 3.94 17.04
N LEU A 196 9.98 3.70 15.81
CA LEU A 196 9.74 4.60 14.67
C LEU A 196 8.26 4.72 14.30
N LEU A 197 7.48 3.65 14.46
CA LEU A 197 6.03 3.67 14.21
C LEU A 197 5.27 4.36 15.34
N GLU A 198 5.71 4.20 16.58
CA GLU A 198 5.09 4.85 17.75
C GLU A 198 5.28 6.36 17.74
N ASN A 199 6.48 6.83 17.35
CA ASN A 199 6.82 8.25 17.28
C ASN A 199 7.46 8.58 15.92
N PRO A 200 6.67 8.60 14.83
CA PRO A 200 7.20 8.81 13.50
C PRO A 200 7.70 10.24 13.35
N ARG A 201 8.93 10.38 12.85
CA ARG A 201 9.50 11.67 12.50
C ARG A 201 9.92 11.66 11.05
N PHE A 202 9.26 12.47 10.23
CA PHE A 202 9.47 12.54 8.79
C PHE A 202 10.50 13.59 8.41
N TYR A 203 11.19 13.34 7.32
CA TYR A 203 12.17 14.22 6.69
C TYR A 203 12.00 14.16 5.18
N ILE A 204 12.16 15.30 4.50
CA ILE A 204 12.38 15.32 3.05
C ILE A 204 13.86 15.54 2.83
N ILE A 205 14.49 14.59 2.14
CA ILE A 205 15.90 14.62 1.81
C ILE A 205 16.11 14.69 0.29
N LYS A 206 17.20 15.32 -0.13
CA LYS A 206 17.64 15.36 -1.53
C LYS A 206 18.78 14.36 -1.75
N LYS A 207 18.62 13.47 -2.75
CA LYS A 207 19.65 12.54 -3.24
C LYS A 207 19.80 12.68 -4.75
N GLY A 208 20.84 13.38 -5.18
CA GLY A 208 20.95 13.85 -6.58
C GLY A 208 19.78 14.80 -6.90
N GLU A 209 19.08 14.55 -8.00
CA GLU A 209 17.91 15.35 -8.43
C GLU A 209 16.57 14.89 -7.82
N ARG A 210 16.58 13.91 -6.92
CA ARG A 210 15.34 13.33 -6.35
C ARG A 210 15.10 13.80 -4.92
N HIS A 211 13.85 14.15 -4.64
CA HIS A 211 13.33 14.35 -3.29
C HIS A 211 12.74 13.03 -2.78
N LEU A 212 13.08 12.67 -1.55
CA LEU A 212 12.60 11.44 -0.90
C LEU A 212 12.06 11.78 0.49
N LEU A 213 10.87 11.25 0.79
CA LEU A 213 10.36 11.21 2.15
C LEU A 213 10.99 10.01 2.87
N THR A 214 11.55 10.23 4.05
CA THR A 214 12.15 9.22 4.92
C THR A 214 11.77 9.48 6.37
N MET A 215 11.87 8.47 7.24
CA MET A 215 11.81 8.66 8.69
C MET A 215 13.19 8.70 9.36
N LEU A 216 14.25 8.48 8.56
CA LEU A 216 15.63 8.59 9.02
C LEU A 216 16.46 9.28 7.94
N PRO A 217 17.03 10.46 8.19
CA PRO A 217 18.01 11.05 7.29
C PRO A 217 19.29 10.21 7.33
N TYR A 218 19.96 10.05 6.20
CA TYR A 218 21.16 9.22 6.10
C TYR A 218 22.34 9.97 5.48
N SER A 219 23.55 9.47 5.74
CA SER A 219 24.79 10.16 5.31
C SER A 219 24.82 10.41 3.79
N GLY A 220 25.26 11.60 3.41
CA GLY A 220 25.33 12.02 2.00
C GLY A 220 24.00 12.53 1.42
N THR A 221 23.05 12.88 2.28
CA THR A 221 21.80 13.56 1.87
C THR A 221 21.62 14.87 2.61
N LEU A 222 20.95 15.81 1.95
CA LEU A 222 20.63 17.11 2.49
C LEU A 222 19.15 17.13 2.86
N VAL A 223 18.84 17.46 4.11
CA VAL A 223 17.46 17.77 4.51
C VAL A 223 17.05 19.06 3.80
N VAL A 224 15.88 19.03 3.17
CA VAL A 224 15.43 20.14 2.33
C VAL A 224 14.66 21.14 3.18
N GLU A 225 15.28 22.28 3.44
CA GLU A 225 14.73 23.35 4.28
C GLU A 225 13.48 24.01 3.68
N GLU A 226 13.31 23.96 2.35
CA GLU A 226 12.11 24.48 1.67
C GLU A 226 10.80 23.84 2.20
N PHE A 227 10.89 22.63 2.73
CA PHE A 227 9.75 21.92 3.31
C PHE A 227 9.75 21.92 4.84
N ALA A 228 10.59 22.74 5.50
CA ALA A 228 10.76 22.73 6.95
C ALA A 228 9.42 22.94 7.69
N ASP A 229 8.66 23.99 7.32
CA ASP A 229 7.38 24.30 7.97
C ASP A 229 6.35 23.17 7.84
N VAL A 230 6.29 22.53 6.66
CA VAL A 230 5.39 21.39 6.40
C VAL A 230 5.82 20.18 7.22
N ILE A 231 7.13 19.92 7.28
CA ILE A 231 7.69 18.81 8.03
C ILE A 231 7.54 19.01 9.54
N GLU A 232 7.71 20.24 10.03
CA GLU A 232 7.44 20.58 11.42
C GLU A 232 5.96 20.38 11.76
N ALA A 233 5.04 20.88 10.92
CA ALA A 233 3.61 20.69 11.14
C ALA A 233 3.17 19.22 11.14
N VAL A 234 3.80 18.37 10.33
CA VAL A 234 3.53 16.92 10.30
C VAL A 234 4.14 16.16 11.47
N ASN A 235 5.25 16.68 12.04
CA ASN A 235 5.97 16.06 13.15
C ASN A 235 5.57 16.60 14.55
N ALA A 236 4.78 17.67 14.61
CA ALA A 236 4.29 18.30 15.85
C ALA A 236 3.10 17.53 16.45
#